data_AF-A0A7S2HGZ3-F1
#
_entry.id   AF-A0A7S2HGZ3-F1
#
_cell.length_a   1.000
_cell.length_b   1.000
_cell.length_c   1.000
_cell.angle_alpha   90.00
_cell.angle_beta   90.00
_cell.angle_gamma   90.00
#
_symmetry.space_group_name_H-M   'P 1'
#
loop_
_entity.id
_entity.type
_entity.pdbx_description
1 polymer ?
#
loop_
_entity_poly.entity_id
_entity_poly.type
_entity_poly.pdbx_seq_one_letter_code
_entity_poly.pdbx_strand_id
1 'polypeptide(L)'
;PNFEVPKKAIFNTADLNNFKISKTYSEILVFVRRCNEAVLGRRLQDDSIEMPIAGQQVIVMLETFEGWIASIPPSQQPMRFGNAAFRTWHARLSREAPGLVTSLLPDGVADAAIELVPYLEESFGNPIRIDFGTGHETSFVAFLYCLARLGLFRPNDLPAIVLGVFNRYMKLMRALQATYLLEPAGSHGVWGLDDYHCLPFLWGSAQLTNHPSITPSAVNDDNLIQEFEDDYMYLKCVA
;
A
#
# COMPACT_ATOMS: atom_id res chain seq x y z
N PRO A 1 19.39 15.17 10.43
CA PRO A 1 18.06 14.83 10.98
C PRO A 1 18.24 13.85 12.14
N ASN A 2 17.43 13.94 13.19
CA ASN A 2 17.44 12.91 14.23
C ASN A 2 16.29 11.95 13.92
N PHE A 3 16.60 10.69 13.63
CA PHE A 3 15.59 9.66 13.34
C PHE A 3 15.31 8.87 14.61
N GLU A 4 14.04 8.52 14.84
CA GLU A 4 13.60 7.83 16.04
C GLU A 4 12.62 6.71 15.69
N VAL A 5 12.56 5.69 16.54
CA VAL A 5 11.56 4.61 16.39
C VAL A 5 10.16 5.23 16.60
N PRO A 6 9.23 5.12 15.62
CA PRO A 6 7.87 5.60 15.76
C PRO A 6 7.16 4.90 16.90
N LYS A 7 6.29 5.64 17.60
CA LYS A 7 5.52 5.14 18.73
C LYS A 7 4.06 5.47 18.54
N LYS A 8 3.19 4.63 19.08
CA LYS A 8 1.75 4.92 19.12
C LYS A 8 1.53 6.23 19.87
N ALA A 9 0.87 7.18 19.20
CA ALA A 9 0.60 8.52 19.72
C ALA A 9 -0.90 8.86 19.79
N ILE A 10 -1.77 8.02 19.22
CA ILE A 10 -3.22 8.20 19.22
C ILE A 10 -3.85 7.10 20.09
N PHE A 11 -4.35 7.48 21.26
CA PHE A 11 -4.98 6.55 22.23
C PHE A 11 -6.45 6.85 22.43
N ASN A 12 -6.88 8.10 22.19
CA ASN A 12 -8.25 8.54 22.38
C ASN A 12 -8.65 9.59 21.33
N THR A 13 -9.91 10.03 21.38
CA THR A 13 -10.48 11.02 20.45
C THR A 13 -9.78 12.38 20.50
N ALA A 14 -9.30 12.82 21.68
CA ALA A 14 -8.58 14.09 21.79
C ALA A 14 -7.22 14.03 21.08
N ASP A 15 -6.48 12.92 21.21
CA ASP A 15 -5.23 12.69 20.48
C ASP A 15 -5.47 12.69 18.97
N LEU A 16 -6.55 12.04 18.52
CA LEU A 16 -6.93 12.03 17.10
C LEU A 16 -7.25 13.43 16.59
N ASN A 17 -7.96 14.25 17.37
CA ASN A 17 -8.26 15.63 16.99
C ASN A 17 -6.99 16.49 16.92
N ASN A 18 -6.04 16.30 17.85
CA ASN A 18 -4.74 16.95 17.80
C ASN A 18 -3.92 16.50 16.58
N PHE A 19 -3.97 15.21 16.23
CA PHE A 19 -3.33 14.71 15.02
C PHE A 19 -3.91 15.35 13.76
N LYS A 20 -5.24 15.48 13.64
CA LYS A 20 -5.91 16.08 12.48
C LYS A 20 -5.53 17.54 12.20
N ILE A 21 -5.08 18.29 13.21
CA ILE A 21 -4.59 19.67 13.04
C ILE A 21 -3.06 19.75 12.98
N SER A 22 -2.36 18.63 13.10
CA SER A 22 -0.90 18.59 13.08
C SER A 22 -0.34 18.83 11.68
N LYS A 23 0.90 19.31 11.64
CA LYS A 23 1.66 19.47 10.39
C LYS A 23 1.80 18.12 9.66
N THR A 24 2.10 17.05 10.38
CA THR A 24 2.27 15.70 9.82
C THR A 24 1.03 15.21 9.08
N TYR A 25 -0.16 15.36 9.67
CA TYR A 25 -1.42 15.00 9.02
C TYR A 25 -1.63 15.78 7.72
N SER A 26 -1.41 17.09 7.76
CA SER A 26 -1.51 17.95 6.57
C SER A 26 -0.54 17.52 5.46
N GLU A 27 0.71 17.23 5.81
CA GLU A 27 1.74 16.83 4.84
C GLU A 27 1.43 15.47 4.18
N ILE A 28 0.97 14.48 4.95
CA ILE A 28 0.54 13.18 4.41
C ILE A 28 -0.67 13.36 3.47
N LEU A 29 -1.66 14.16 3.85
CA LEU A 29 -2.80 14.45 2.97
C LEU A 29 -2.40 15.19 1.69
N VAL A 30 -1.45 16.12 1.77
CA VAL A 30 -0.89 16.77 0.58
C VAL A 30 -0.18 15.76 -0.31
N PHE A 31 0.58 14.82 0.25
CA PHE A 31 1.23 13.76 -0.51
C PHE A 31 0.22 12.87 -1.25
N VAL A 32 -0.82 12.39 -0.56
CA VAL A 32 -1.90 11.58 -1.17
C VAL A 32 -2.62 12.34 -2.28
N ARG A 33 -2.92 13.62 -2.08
CA ARG A 33 -3.55 14.47 -3.11
C ARG A 33 -2.66 14.68 -4.32
N ARG A 34 -1.37 14.95 -4.13
CA ARG A 34 -0.43 15.09 -5.25
C ARG A 34 -0.28 13.79 -6.04
N CYS A 35 -0.27 12.65 -5.36
CA CYS A 35 -0.31 11.34 -6.02
C CYS A 35 -1.59 11.16 -6.84
N ASN A 36 -2.73 11.58 -6.29
CA ASN A 36 -4.02 11.55 -7.01
C ASN A 36 -4.02 12.44 -8.27
N GLU A 37 -3.53 13.67 -8.15
CA GLU A 37 -3.40 14.60 -9.29
C GLU A 37 -2.44 14.08 -10.36
N ALA A 38 -1.36 13.40 -9.96
CA ALA A 38 -0.35 12.88 -10.85
C ALA A 38 -0.85 11.77 -11.80
N VAL A 39 -1.92 11.07 -11.43
CA VAL A 39 -2.50 9.95 -12.19
C VAL A 39 -3.80 10.29 -12.92
N LEU A 40 -4.20 11.57 -12.96
CA LEU A 40 -5.40 12.00 -13.66
C LEU A 40 -5.39 11.58 -15.13
N GLY A 41 -6.39 10.80 -15.55
CA GLY A 41 -6.54 10.36 -16.94
C GLY A 41 -5.48 9.35 -17.42
N ARG A 42 -4.67 8.77 -16.53
CA ARG A 42 -3.59 7.83 -16.89
C ARG A 42 -3.97 6.38 -16.68
N ARG A 43 -3.50 5.48 -17.54
CA ARG A 43 -3.64 4.02 -17.38
C ARG A 43 -2.52 3.46 -16.51
N LEU A 44 -2.70 2.23 -16.01
CA LEU A 44 -1.67 1.51 -15.27
C LEU A 44 -0.43 1.27 -16.14
N GLN A 45 -0.62 0.89 -17.40
CA GLN A 45 0.43 0.71 -18.40
C GLN A 45 0.63 2.00 -19.20
N ASP A 46 1.06 3.07 -18.54
CA ASP A 46 1.44 4.32 -19.19
C ASP A 46 2.95 4.33 -19.45
N ASP A 47 3.34 3.99 -20.67
CA ASP A 47 4.75 3.93 -21.13
C ASP A 47 5.48 5.28 -21.05
N SER A 48 4.77 6.39 -20.84
CA SER A 48 5.40 7.71 -20.64
C SER A 48 6.01 7.90 -19.25
N ILE A 49 5.74 6.98 -18.32
CA ILE A 49 6.20 7.06 -16.94
C ILE A 49 7.47 6.24 -16.77
N GLU A 50 8.58 6.93 -16.51
CA GLU A 50 9.83 6.27 -16.15
C GLU A 50 9.82 5.90 -14.66
N MET A 51 10.18 4.64 -14.36
CA MET A 51 10.30 4.17 -12.99
C MET A 51 11.65 4.67 -12.39
N PRO A 52 11.65 5.49 -11.33
CA PRO A 52 12.89 5.88 -10.67
C PRO A 52 13.55 4.68 -10.00
N ILE A 53 14.88 4.77 -9.78
CA ILE A 53 15.68 3.71 -9.15
C ILE A 53 15.07 3.27 -7.81
N ALA A 54 14.69 4.22 -6.96
CA ALA A 54 14.06 3.92 -5.67
C ALA A 54 12.74 3.15 -5.83
N GLY A 55 11.91 3.51 -6.83
CA GLY A 55 10.68 2.80 -7.15
C GLY A 55 10.94 1.36 -7.61
N GLN A 56 11.94 1.16 -8.48
CA GLN A 56 12.36 -0.17 -8.92
C GLN A 56 12.85 -1.02 -7.75
N GLN A 57 13.64 -0.45 -6.84
CA GLN A 57 14.13 -1.15 -5.65
C GLN A 57 12.98 -1.54 -4.71
N VAL A 58 11.99 -0.67 -4.51
CA VAL A 58 10.79 -1.00 -3.73
C VAL A 58 9.98 -2.10 -4.41
N ILE A 59 9.84 -2.09 -5.75
CA ILE A 59 9.15 -3.16 -6.49
C ILE A 59 9.87 -4.50 -6.29
N VAL A 60 11.19 -4.55 -6.42
CA VAL A 60 11.98 -5.78 -6.19
C VAL A 60 11.85 -6.27 -4.74
N MET A 61 11.78 -5.35 -3.79
CA MET A 61 11.52 -5.69 -2.39
C MET A 61 10.13 -6.34 -2.21
N LEU A 62 9.08 -5.77 -2.83
CA LEU A 62 7.74 -6.35 -2.82
C LEU A 62 7.66 -7.71 -3.54
N GLU A 63 8.40 -7.89 -4.64
CA GLU A 63 8.55 -9.18 -5.32
C GLU A 63 9.24 -10.22 -4.44
N THR A 64 10.24 -9.81 -3.67
CA THR A 64 10.90 -10.67 -2.69
C THR A 64 9.89 -11.14 -1.63
N PHE A 65 9.04 -10.24 -1.14
CA PHE A 65 7.98 -10.55 -0.17
C PHE A 65 6.92 -11.50 -0.74
N GLU A 66 6.52 -11.31 -2.00
CA GLU A 66 5.61 -12.22 -2.70
C GLU A 66 6.24 -13.60 -2.89
N GLY A 67 7.51 -13.67 -3.28
CA GLY A 67 8.24 -14.93 -3.44
C GLY A 67 8.28 -15.77 -2.16
N TRP A 68 8.19 -15.14 -0.98
CA TRP A 68 8.12 -15.88 0.27
C TRP A 68 6.82 -16.66 0.46
N ILE A 69 5.71 -16.23 -0.17
CA ILE A 69 4.41 -16.92 -0.11
C ILE A 69 4.57 -18.35 -0.64
N ALA A 70 5.28 -18.55 -1.75
CA ALA A 70 5.54 -19.88 -2.31
C ALA A 70 6.36 -20.77 -1.35
N SER A 71 7.28 -20.17 -0.58
CA SER A 71 8.10 -20.88 0.42
C SER A 71 7.40 -21.10 1.77
N ILE A 72 6.24 -20.46 1.99
CA ILE A 72 5.50 -20.48 3.26
C ILE A 72 4.03 -20.83 2.91
N PRO A 73 3.76 -22.07 2.48
CA PRO A 73 2.41 -22.46 2.09
C PRO A 73 1.45 -22.40 3.29
N PRO A 74 0.14 -22.22 3.05
CA PRO A 74 -0.87 -22.25 4.10
C PRO A 74 -0.81 -23.55 4.90
N SER A 75 -0.81 -23.44 6.23
CA SER A 75 -0.87 -24.61 7.11
C SER A 75 -2.24 -25.28 7.01
N GLN A 76 -2.26 -26.62 7.07
CA GLN A 76 -3.52 -27.34 7.25
C GLN A 76 -4.08 -26.99 8.63
N GLN A 77 -5.27 -26.40 8.66
CA GLN A 77 -5.94 -26.02 9.90
C GLN A 77 -7.46 -26.24 9.79
N PRO A 78 -8.13 -26.59 10.90
CA PRO A 78 -9.59 -26.75 10.91
C PRO A 78 -10.33 -25.41 10.85
N MET A 79 -9.68 -24.30 11.21
CA MET A 79 -10.26 -22.95 11.18
C MET A 79 -10.34 -22.39 9.76
N ARG A 80 -11.49 -21.75 9.46
CA ARG A 80 -11.80 -21.17 8.14
C ARG A 80 -11.28 -19.75 7.93
N PHE A 81 -10.84 -19.08 9.00
CA PHE A 81 -10.36 -17.70 8.97
C PHE A 81 -8.94 -17.66 9.51
N GLY A 82 -8.11 -16.75 8.98
CA GLY A 82 -6.75 -16.48 9.44
C GLY A 82 -5.84 -17.70 9.43
N ASN A 83 -5.02 -17.87 8.39
CA ASN A 83 -4.03 -18.93 8.33
C ASN A 83 -2.80 -18.60 9.17
N ALA A 84 -2.46 -19.47 10.13
CA ALA A 84 -1.32 -19.28 11.01
C ALA A 84 0.03 -19.17 10.28
N ALA A 85 0.15 -19.67 9.04
CA ALA A 85 1.35 -19.50 8.21
C ALA A 85 1.68 -18.02 7.95
N PHE A 86 0.69 -17.12 7.99
CA PHE A 86 0.93 -15.68 7.90
C PHE A 86 1.87 -15.16 8.99
N ARG A 87 1.82 -15.73 10.21
CA ARG A 87 2.75 -15.38 11.29
C ARG A 87 4.19 -15.69 10.93
N THR A 88 4.40 -16.79 10.19
CA THR A 88 5.72 -17.19 9.73
C THR A 88 6.21 -16.26 8.63
N TRP A 89 5.33 -15.88 7.70
CA TRP A 89 5.64 -14.90 6.66
C TRP A 89 5.96 -13.53 7.26
N HIS A 90 5.17 -13.05 8.22
CA HIS A 90 5.37 -11.76 8.89
C HIS A 90 6.62 -11.76 9.77
N ALA A 91 6.91 -12.86 10.49
CA ALA A 91 8.16 -12.98 11.24
C ALA A 91 9.40 -12.92 10.33
N ARG A 92 9.30 -13.44 9.10
CA ARG A 92 10.36 -13.27 8.09
C ARG A 92 10.47 -11.82 7.64
N LEU A 93 9.33 -11.15 7.39
CA LEU A 93 9.32 -9.71 7.10
C LEU A 93 10.06 -8.90 8.17
N SER A 94 9.71 -9.06 9.45
CA SER A 94 10.38 -8.32 10.54
C SER A 94 11.87 -8.62 10.66
N ARG A 95 12.32 -9.81 10.25
CA ARG A 95 13.75 -10.15 10.24
C ARG A 95 14.52 -9.50 9.08
N GLU A 96 13.93 -9.50 7.88
CA GLU A 96 14.62 -9.07 6.66
C GLU A 96 14.44 -7.56 6.37
N ALA A 97 13.35 -6.95 6.85
CA ALA A 97 13.00 -5.55 6.58
C ALA A 97 14.12 -4.54 6.93
N PRO A 98 14.83 -4.65 8.07
CA PRO A 98 15.94 -3.73 8.37
C PRO A 98 17.02 -3.69 7.30
N GLY A 99 17.43 -4.86 6.79
CA GLY A 99 18.46 -4.97 5.76
C GLY A 99 17.99 -4.45 4.41
N LEU A 100 16.74 -4.75 4.04
CA LEU A 100 16.14 -4.32 2.79
C LEU A 100 15.92 -2.80 2.75
N VAL A 101 15.42 -2.21 3.84
CA VAL A 101 15.26 -0.75 3.95
C VAL A 101 16.61 -0.04 3.96
N THR A 102 17.60 -0.55 4.69
CA THR A 102 18.95 0.03 4.68
C THR A 102 19.55 0.03 3.28
N SER A 103 19.34 -1.05 2.51
CA SER A 103 19.86 -1.18 1.13
C SER A 103 19.15 -0.25 0.13
N LEU A 104 17.94 0.22 0.44
CA LEU A 104 17.20 1.20 -0.35
C LEU A 104 17.70 2.64 -0.10
N LEU A 105 18.27 2.89 1.08
CA LEU A 105 18.65 4.23 1.52
C LEU A 105 20.07 4.58 1.05
N PRO A 106 20.30 5.80 0.52
CA PRO A 106 21.65 6.31 0.28
C PRO A 106 22.46 6.38 1.58
N ASP A 107 23.78 6.22 1.49
CA ASP A 107 24.71 6.20 2.65
C ASP A 107 24.52 7.39 3.62
N GLY A 108 24.20 8.58 3.10
CA GLY A 108 24.02 9.79 3.92
C GLY A 108 22.72 9.83 4.74
N VAL A 109 21.81 8.88 4.57
CA VAL A 109 20.52 8.80 5.28
C VAL A 109 20.20 7.37 5.76
N ALA A 110 21.20 6.47 5.84
CA ALA A 110 21.00 5.10 6.28
C ALA A 110 20.36 4.99 7.68
N ASP A 111 20.68 5.93 8.58
CA ASP A 111 20.10 6.01 9.93
C ASP A 111 18.56 6.19 9.92
N ALA A 112 17.97 6.62 8.80
CA ALA A 112 16.53 6.74 8.65
C ALA A 112 15.82 5.38 8.70
N ALA A 113 16.54 4.27 8.49
CA ALA A 113 15.97 2.92 8.54
C ALA A 113 15.24 2.65 9.87
N ILE A 114 15.73 3.20 10.99
CA ILE A 114 15.09 3.06 12.31
C ILE A 114 13.66 3.60 12.35
N GLU A 115 13.37 4.61 11.52
CA GLU A 115 12.06 5.24 11.40
C GLU A 115 11.19 4.57 10.33
N LEU A 116 11.80 4.16 9.21
CA LEU A 116 11.09 3.59 8.06
C LEU A 116 10.65 2.14 8.26
N VAL A 117 11.47 1.31 8.91
CA VAL A 117 11.19 -0.13 9.08
C VAL A 117 9.86 -0.38 9.78
N PRO A 118 9.50 0.32 10.89
CA PRO A 118 8.20 0.11 11.53
C PRO A 118 7.00 0.43 10.64
N TYR A 119 7.08 1.45 9.78
CA TYR A 119 6.01 1.73 8.80
C TYR A 119 5.88 0.60 7.77
N LEU A 120 7.01 0.08 7.28
CA LEU A 120 7.00 -1.04 6.34
C LEU A 120 6.44 -2.32 6.98
N GLU A 121 6.85 -2.66 8.20
CA GLU A 121 6.36 -3.87 8.89
C GLU A 121 4.85 -3.83 9.18
N GLU A 122 4.32 -2.65 9.51
CA GLU A 122 2.89 -2.41 9.74
C GLU A 122 2.09 -2.30 8.43
N SER A 123 2.72 -2.40 7.26
CA SER A 123 2.05 -2.25 5.96
C SER A 123 1.28 -3.47 5.50
N PHE A 124 1.52 -4.66 6.05
CA PHE A 124 1.06 -5.92 5.44
C PHE A 124 0.03 -6.71 6.27
N GLY A 125 -0.44 -6.13 7.37
CA GLY A 125 -1.42 -6.76 8.27
C GLY A 125 -0.85 -7.06 9.65
N ASN A 126 -1.70 -7.53 10.56
CA ASN A 126 -1.32 -7.84 11.93
C ASN A 126 -1.10 -9.35 12.12
N PRO A 127 0.09 -9.83 12.54
CA PRO A 127 0.36 -11.27 12.66
C PRO A 127 -0.42 -11.95 13.80
N ILE A 128 -0.80 -11.20 14.83
CA ILE A 128 -1.54 -11.76 15.98
C ILE A 128 -2.98 -12.02 15.57
N ARG A 129 -3.64 -10.99 15.03
CA ARG A 129 -5.04 -11.03 14.60
C ARG A 129 -5.23 -11.69 13.24
N ILE A 130 -4.16 -11.81 12.44
CA ILE A 130 -4.17 -12.33 11.06
C ILE A 130 -5.21 -11.56 10.22
N ASP A 131 -5.14 -10.24 10.31
CA ASP A 131 -6.05 -9.31 9.65
C ASP A 131 -5.28 -8.25 8.85
N PHE A 132 -5.98 -7.62 7.90
CA PHE A 132 -5.48 -6.50 7.12
C PHE A 132 -6.61 -5.48 6.90
N GLY A 133 -6.27 -4.21 6.73
CA GLY A 133 -7.26 -3.16 6.43
C GLY A 133 -6.61 -1.81 6.13
N THR A 134 -7.43 -0.78 6.01
CA THR A 134 -7.02 0.56 5.55
C THR A 134 -5.95 1.23 6.42
N GLY A 135 -5.85 0.86 7.70
CA GLY A 135 -4.76 1.31 8.57
C GLY A 135 -3.38 0.81 8.11
N HIS A 136 -3.30 -0.46 7.68
CA HIS A 136 -2.07 -1.05 7.14
C HIS A 136 -1.73 -0.45 5.76
N GLU A 137 -2.73 -0.26 4.90
CA GLU A 137 -2.58 0.48 3.65
C GLU A 137 -2.04 1.90 3.89
N THR A 138 -2.53 2.59 4.92
CA THR A 138 -2.03 3.92 5.31
C THR A 138 -0.57 3.87 5.78
N SER A 139 -0.15 2.81 6.49
CA SER A 139 1.26 2.61 6.87
C SER A 139 2.17 2.48 5.65
N PHE A 140 1.72 1.80 4.58
CA PHE A 140 2.50 1.70 3.34
C PHE A 140 2.65 3.06 2.67
N VAL A 141 1.59 3.87 2.65
CA VAL A 141 1.66 5.25 2.15
C VAL A 141 2.55 6.13 3.02
N ALA A 142 2.55 5.94 4.33
CA ALA A 142 3.46 6.64 5.23
C ALA A 142 4.93 6.27 4.93
N PHE A 143 5.21 4.99 4.66
CA PHE A 143 6.54 4.53 4.22
C PHE A 143 6.96 5.23 2.90
N LEU A 144 6.10 5.23 1.88
CA LEU A 144 6.37 5.91 0.60
C LEU A 144 6.55 7.43 0.76
N TYR A 145 5.74 8.04 1.63
CA TYR A 145 5.86 9.45 1.98
C TYR A 145 7.22 9.75 2.63
N CYS A 146 7.70 8.91 3.55
CA CYS A 146 9.01 9.06 4.16
C CYS A 146 10.14 8.94 3.13
N LEU A 147 10.05 8.01 2.18
CA LEU A 147 11.02 7.91 1.07
C LEU A 147 11.02 9.18 0.21
N ALA A 148 9.84 9.72 -0.13
CA ALA A 148 9.71 10.97 -0.87
C ALA A 148 10.29 12.17 -0.07
N ARG A 149 10.08 12.20 1.25
CA ARG A 149 10.63 13.22 2.16
C ARG A 149 12.15 13.17 2.28
N LEU A 150 12.75 12.00 2.11
CA LEU A 150 14.20 11.80 2.03
C LEU A 150 14.77 12.13 0.63
N GLY A 151 13.91 12.49 -0.34
CA GLY A 151 14.32 12.90 -1.68
C GLY A 151 14.55 11.74 -2.65
N LEU A 152 14.14 10.51 -2.30
CA LEU A 152 14.27 9.34 -3.17
C LEU A 152 13.26 9.37 -4.33
N PHE A 153 12.16 10.12 -4.16
CA PHE A 153 11.19 10.42 -5.20
C PHE A 153 11.10 11.92 -5.41
N ARG A 154 11.19 12.35 -6.67
CA ARG A 154 10.97 13.72 -7.11
C ARG A 154 9.48 13.94 -7.37
N PRO A 155 9.01 15.20 -7.44
CA PRO A 155 7.61 15.50 -7.79
C PRO A 155 7.13 14.86 -9.11
N ASN A 156 8.03 14.70 -10.09
CA ASN A 156 7.69 14.06 -11.37
C ASN A 156 7.58 12.53 -11.28
N ASP A 157 8.05 11.92 -10.19
CA ASP A 157 8.03 10.47 -9.98
C ASP A 157 6.74 9.99 -9.30
N LEU A 158 5.87 10.91 -8.88
CA LEU A 158 4.60 10.58 -8.19
C LEU A 158 3.67 9.66 -9.00
N PRO A 159 3.55 9.77 -10.35
CA PRO A 159 2.80 8.78 -11.12
C PRO A 159 3.38 7.36 -10.97
N ALA A 160 4.71 7.21 -10.94
CA ALA A 160 5.38 5.92 -10.79
C ALA A 160 5.14 5.30 -9.40
N ILE A 161 5.01 6.13 -8.36
CA ILE A 161 4.63 5.67 -7.02
C ILE A 161 3.26 5.00 -7.05
N VAL A 162 2.27 5.59 -7.72
CA VAL A 162 0.90 5.06 -7.74
C VAL A 162 0.77 3.89 -8.72
N LEU A 163 1.12 4.11 -9.99
CA LEU A 163 0.83 3.18 -11.09
C LEU A 163 1.79 1.98 -11.13
N GLY A 164 2.99 2.14 -10.58
CA GLY A 164 3.97 1.07 -10.45
C GLY A 164 4.07 0.51 -9.04
N VAL A 165 4.59 1.30 -8.09
CA VAL A 165 4.92 0.80 -6.74
C VAL A 165 3.67 0.37 -5.97
N PHE A 166 2.66 1.23 -5.90
CA PHE A 166 1.42 0.91 -5.17
C PHE A 166 0.60 -0.18 -5.87
N ASN A 167 0.54 -0.17 -7.20
CA ASN A 167 -0.05 -1.27 -7.97
C ASN A 167 0.64 -2.61 -7.67
N ARG A 168 1.97 -2.63 -7.56
CA ARG A 168 2.71 -3.84 -7.16
C ARG A 168 2.39 -4.28 -5.74
N TYR A 169 2.28 -3.33 -4.81
CA TYR A 169 1.84 -3.57 -3.44
C TYR A 169 0.44 -4.18 -3.39
N MET A 170 -0.51 -3.66 -4.18
CA MET A 170 -1.86 -4.21 -4.27
C MET A 170 -1.86 -5.67 -4.74
N LYS A 171 -1.03 -6.03 -5.73
CA LYS A 171 -0.87 -7.43 -6.18
C LYS A 171 -0.40 -8.34 -5.04
N LEU A 172 0.63 -7.91 -4.30
CA LEU A 172 1.13 -8.64 -3.13
C LEU A 172 0.03 -8.77 -2.06
N MET A 173 -0.68 -7.69 -1.75
CA MET A 173 -1.73 -7.73 -0.72
C MET A 173 -2.86 -8.69 -1.06
N ARG A 174 -3.32 -8.71 -2.32
CA ARG A 174 -4.31 -9.70 -2.78
C ARG A 174 -3.79 -11.13 -2.64
N ALA A 175 -2.53 -11.37 -2.99
CA ALA A 175 -1.91 -12.68 -2.81
C ALA A 175 -1.87 -13.10 -1.33
N LEU A 176 -1.52 -12.19 -0.41
CA LEU A 176 -1.51 -12.46 1.04
C LEU A 176 -2.92 -12.71 1.58
N GLN A 177 -3.88 -11.85 1.24
CA GLN A 177 -5.29 -11.96 1.65
C GLN A 177 -5.88 -13.31 1.21
N ALA A 178 -5.70 -13.68 -0.06
CA ALA A 178 -6.21 -14.93 -0.60
C ALA A 178 -5.49 -16.17 -0.05
N THR A 179 -4.15 -16.13 0.03
CA THR A 179 -3.35 -17.29 0.44
C THR A 179 -3.51 -17.59 1.92
N TYR A 180 -3.49 -16.55 2.76
CA TYR A 180 -3.55 -16.71 4.21
C TYR A 180 -4.91 -16.41 4.82
N LEU A 181 -5.94 -16.17 4.01
CA LEU A 181 -7.31 -15.92 4.49
C LEU A 181 -7.34 -14.83 5.56
N LEU A 182 -6.65 -13.70 5.29
CA LEU A 182 -6.58 -12.58 6.22
C LEU A 182 -7.99 -12.06 6.50
N GLU A 183 -8.27 -11.68 7.73
CA GLU A 183 -9.57 -11.10 8.09
C GLU A 183 -9.60 -9.59 7.78
N PRO A 184 -10.77 -9.02 7.43
CA PRO A 184 -10.93 -7.57 7.30
C PRO A 184 -10.79 -6.84 8.64
N ALA A 185 -9.77 -5.98 8.76
CA ALA A 185 -9.49 -5.20 9.96
C ALA A 185 -10.31 -3.91 9.97
N GLY A 186 -11.26 -3.79 10.92
CA GLY A 186 -12.07 -2.60 11.05
C GLY A 186 -13.10 -2.40 9.93
N SER A 187 -13.49 -3.49 9.23
CA SER A 187 -14.55 -3.45 8.22
C SER A 187 -15.86 -2.94 8.84
N HIS A 188 -16.52 -2.05 8.11
CA HIS A 188 -17.87 -1.58 8.42
C HIS A 188 -18.95 -2.49 7.79
N GLY A 189 -18.56 -3.67 7.29
CA GLY A 189 -19.42 -4.59 6.56
C GLY A 189 -20.05 -3.91 5.34
N VAL A 190 -21.36 -4.02 5.21
CA VAL A 190 -22.14 -3.40 4.11
C VAL A 190 -22.08 -1.86 4.05
N TRP A 191 -21.49 -1.21 5.04
CA TRP A 191 -21.28 0.24 5.09
C TRP A 191 -19.84 0.66 4.76
N GLY A 192 -18.94 -0.31 4.55
CA GLY A 192 -17.59 -0.08 4.05
C GLY A 192 -17.61 0.05 2.52
N LEU A 193 -16.62 0.77 1.97
CA LEU A 193 -16.40 0.82 0.52
C LEU A 193 -15.91 -0.53 -0.01
N ASP A 194 -14.99 -1.14 0.73
CA ASP A 194 -14.35 -2.43 0.49
C ASP A 194 -13.89 -2.99 1.85
N ASP A 195 -13.66 -4.30 1.91
CA ASP A 195 -13.24 -4.97 3.15
C ASP A 195 -11.84 -4.58 3.61
N TYR A 196 -10.93 -4.27 2.67
CA TYR A 196 -9.51 -4.10 2.94
C TYR A 196 -8.95 -2.73 2.58
N HIS A 197 -9.44 -2.14 1.49
CA HIS A 197 -8.75 -1.08 0.77
C HIS A 197 -9.61 0.17 0.59
N CYS A 198 -8.95 1.33 0.45
CA CYS A 198 -9.62 2.60 0.15
C CYS A 198 -8.89 3.39 -0.93
N LEU A 199 -7.56 3.49 -0.83
CA LEU A 199 -6.74 4.25 -1.77
C LEU A 199 -6.77 3.79 -3.24
N PRO A 200 -6.87 2.48 -3.58
CA PRO A 200 -6.97 2.11 -4.99
C PRO A 200 -8.26 2.62 -5.65
N PHE A 201 -9.34 2.82 -4.89
CA PHE A 201 -10.56 3.47 -5.41
C PHE A 201 -10.36 4.97 -5.57
N LEU A 202 -9.68 5.63 -4.63
CA LEU A 202 -9.36 7.06 -4.76
C LEU A 202 -8.52 7.31 -6.02
N TRP A 203 -7.35 6.67 -6.12
CA TRP A 203 -6.44 6.87 -7.24
C TRP A 203 -6.96 6.27 -8.55
N GLY A 204 -7.65 5.13 -8.50
CA GLY A 204 -8.30 4.54 -9.67
C GLY A 204 -9.40 5.42 -10.25
N SER A 205 -10.13 6.17 -9.41
CA SER A 205 -11.12 7.13 -9.90
C SER A 205 -10.47 8.34 -10.60
N ALA A 206 -9.29 8.76 -10.13
CA ALA A 206 -8.50 9.78 -10.81
C ALA A 206 -8.03 9.33 -12.20
N GLN A 207 -7.61 8.07 -12.35
CA GLN A 207 -7.26 7.50 -13.66
C GLN A 207 -8.41 7.61 -14.68
N LEU A 208 -9.66 7.49 -14.23
CA LEU A 208 -10.86 7.52 -15.06
C LEU A 208 -11.44 8.94 -15.26
N THR A 209 -10.78 9.98 -14.75
CA THR A 209 -11.24 11.36 -14.91
C THR A 209 -11.28 11.74 -16.39
N ASN A 210 -12.43 12.26 -16.86
CA ASN A 210 -12.70 12.60 -18.27
C ASN A 210 -12.56 11.43 -19.26
N HIS A 211 -12.71 10.18 -18.81
CA HIS A 211 -12.69 9.03 -19.72
C HIS A 211 -13.84 9.12 -20.74
N PRO A 212 -13.61 8.89 -22.04
CA PRO A 212 -14.62 9.13 -23.08
C PRO A 212 -15.83 8.20 -23.00
N SER A 213 -15.66 6.99 -22.46
CA SER A 213 -16.68 5.93 -22.49
C SER A 213 -16.95 5.26 -21.14
N ILE A 214 -16.04 5.37 -20.17
CA ILE A 214 -16.14 4.66 -18.89
C ILE A 214 -16.65 5.66 -17.87
N THR A 215 -17.84 5.39 -17.35
CA THR A 215 -18.50 6.22 -16.35
C THR A 215 -18.64 5.43 -15.04
N PRO A 216 -19.03 6.06 -13.92
CA PRO A 216 -19.20 5.34 -12.65
C PRO A 216 -20.18 4.15 -12.70
N SER A 217 -21.15 4.13 -13.64
CA SER A 217 -22.08 3.00 -13.76
C SER A 217 -21.43 1.73 -14.31
N ALA A 218 -20.24 1.83 -14.92
CA ALA A 218 -19.49 0.71 -15.50
C ALA A 218 -19.12 -0.37 -14.47
N VAL A 219 -19.16 -0.06 -13.18
CA VAL A 219 -18.94 -1.05 -12.09
C VAL A 219 -19.99 -2.16 -12.05
N ASN A 220 -21.07 -2.06 -12.83
CA ASN A 220 -22.11 -3.10 -12.95
C ASN A 220 -22.03 -3.87 -14.28
N ASP A 221 -21.01 -3.62 -15.11
CA ASP A 221 -20.82 -4.27 -16.41
C ASP A 221 -19.59 -5.18 -16.37
N ASP A 222 -19.81 -6.46 -16.04
CA ASP A 222 -18.75 -7.46 -15.88
C ASP A 222 -17.87 -7.60 -17.13
N ASN A 223 -18.42 -7.43 -18.34
CA ASN A 223 -17.65 -7.55 -19.58
C ASN A 223 -16.68 -6.38 -19.72
N LEU A 224 -17.14 -5.15 -19.44
CA LEU A 224 -16.30 -3.97 -19.46
C LEU A 224 -15.22 -4.05 -18.38
N ILE A 225 -15.58 -4.50 -17.19
CA ILE A 225 -14.61 -4.69 -16.09
C ILE A 225 -13.52 -5.67 -16.53
N GLN A 226 -13.89 -6.84 -17.05
CA GLN A 226 -12.92 -7.83 -17.53
C GLN A 226 -12.04 -7.30 -18.68
N GLU A 227 -12.58 -6.44 -19.54
CA GLU A 227 -11.82 -5.82 -20.63
C GLU A 227 -10.77 -4.80 -20.13
N PHE A 228 -11.10 -4.04 -19.07
CA PHE A 228 -10.32 -2.87 -18.64
C PHE A 228 -9.70 -2.98 -17.23
N GLU A 229 -9.85 -4.11 -16.53
CA GLU A 229 -9.31 -4.31 -15.17
C GLU A 229 -7.79 -4.21 -15.11
N ASP A 230 -7.09 -4.54 -16.18
CA ASP A 230 -5.64 -4.42 -16.24
C ASP A 230 -5.16 -2.99 -16.48
N ASP A 231 -6.01 -2.13 -17.06
CA ASP A 231 -5.70 -0.73 -17.37
C ASP A 231 -5.99 0.22 -16.19
N TYR A 232 -6.99 -0.09 -15.36
CA TYR A 232 -7.51 0.83 -14.34
C TYR A 232 -7.62 0.17 -12.96
N MET A 233 -6.95 0.76 -11.97
CA MET A 233 -6.90 0.25 -10.60
C MET A 233 -8.28 0.14 -9.95
N TYR A 234 -9.20 1.06 -10.27
CA TYR A 234 -10.58 1.01 -9.76
C TYR A 234 -11.30 -0.24 -10.25
N LEU A 235 -11.27 -0.49 -11.56
CA LEU A 235 -11.95 -1.64 -12.16
C LEU A 235 -11.32 -2.94 -11.69
N LYS A 236 -9.99 -2.98 -11.56
CA LYS A 236 -9.28 -4.10 -10.94
C LYS A 236 -9.77 -4.41 -9.53
N CYS A 237 -10.14 -3.40 -8.74
CA CYS A 237 -10.70 -3.57 -7.40
C CYS A 237 -12.14 -4.07 -7.37
N VAL A 238 -12.90 -3.85 -8.43
CA VAL A 238 -14.26 -4.38 -8.54
C VAL A 238 -14.25 -5.83 -9.06
N ALA A 239 -13.29 -6.18 -9.92
CA ALA A 239 -13.01 -7.53 -10.37
C ALA A 239 -12.48 -8.45 -9.25
#